data_AF-A0A7W7KBU5-F1
#
_entry.id   AF-A0A7W7KBU5-F1
#
_cell.length_a   1.000
_cell.length_b   1.000
_cell.length_c   1.000
_cell.angle_alpha   90.00
_cell.angle_beta   90.00
_cell.angle_gamma   90.00
#
_symmetry.space_group_name_H-M   'P 1'
#
loop_
_entity.id
_entity.type
_entity.pdbx_description
1 polymer ?
#
loop_
_entity_poly.entity_id
_entity_poly.type
_entity_poly.pdbx_seq_one_letter_code
_entity_poly.pdbx_strand_id
1 'polypeptide(L)'
;MVVAVRGSSKARLGTLVAAGLLAGITGVAHADVKAGVDAWSRGDFPGAVREWQAPAAAGDADAQFNLAQAYRLGRGVPKDLGRAEQLFGAAAAKGHLQASDNYGLLLFQRGERAQAMPYIRSAASRGDARAQYILGLALFNGDGMPKDWVRAYAYLTLAQQQGLPQASGALAQMDQHVSMADRQKSVAVASQIAAETEATRARQLAAVDLGTAPGRTAVDETPAVPASSRAPSVATVERAVAEAERVAGRSSPASAGADYTITKPRVAAAAPPAPARTPVPAPNRAPAPTRAPATARPVGPAMPSPAPNASGAWRVQLGAFGVAGNAEALWVRVRGRPELAGHGKLLVPAGRVTKLQAGGFTSQADAAAACARLKSAGFTCLATRD
;
A
#
# COMPACT_ATOMS: atom_id res chain seq x y z
N MET A 1 -34.76 -71.87 -51.36
CA MET A 1 -35.50 -71.97 -52.64
C MET A 1 -36.54 -70.87 -52.63
N VAL A 2 -36.46 -69.92 -53.57
CA VAL A 2 -37.59 -69.29 -54.29
C VAL A 2 -38.67 -68.59 -53.41
N VAL A 3 -39.12 -67.35 -53.61
CA VAL A 3 -38.96 -66.31 -54.62
C VAL A 3 -39.61 -65.05 -54.03
N ALA A 4 -39.09 -63.90 -54.45
CA ALA A 4 -39.68 -62.58 -54.23
C ALA A 4 -40.97 -62.38 -55.05
N VAL A 5 -41.94 -61.61 -54.55
CA VAL A 5 -42.94 -60.96 -55.42
C VAL A 5 -42.97 -59.46 -55.16
N ARG A 6 -42.71 -58.73 -56.25
CA ARG A 6 -42.76 -57.28 -56.48
C ARG A 6 -44.17 -56.72 -56.28
N GLY A 7 -44.26 -55.40 -56.04
CA GLY A 7 -45.48 -54.64 -56.34
C GLY A 7 -45.45 -53.18 -55.88
N SER A 8 -45.06 -52.29 -56.79
CA SER A 8 -44.89 -50.84 -56.63
C SER A 8 -46.20 -50.04 -56.45
N SER A 9 -46.14 -48.90 -55.75
CA SER A 9 -46.33 -47.53 -56.31
C SER A 9 -47.11 -46.52 -55.45
N LYS A 10 -46.48 -45.35 -55.33
CA LYS A 10 -47.01 -43.97 -55.28
C LYS A 10 -47.42 -43.34 -53.94
N ALA A 11 -46.49 -42.48 -53.51
CA ALA A 11 -46.56 -41.25 -52.72
C ALA A 11 -47.94 -40.58 -52.50
N ARG A 12 -48.11 -40.01 -51.30
CA ARG A 12 -48.58 -38.64 -51.06
C ARG A 12 -48.04 -38.12 -49.71
N LEU A 13 -47.43 -36.93 -49.77
CA LEU A 13 -47.00 -36.11 -48.64
C LEU A 13 -48.20 -35.76 -47.75
N GLY A 14 -48.05 -35.90 -46.44
CA GLY A 14 -49.02 -35.49 -45.43
C GLY A 14 -48.31 -35.23 -44.10
N THR A 15 -47.98 -33.96 -43.88
CA THR A 15 -47.31 -33.41 -42.70
C THR A 15 -48.21 -33.48 -41.47
N LEU A 16 -47.81 -34.15 -40.38
CA LEU A 16 -48.44 -34.03 -39.06
C LEU A 16 -47.43 -34.25 -37.92
N VAL A 17 -47.07 -33.13 -37.28
CA VAL A 17 -46.75 -32.90 -35.85
C VAL A 17 -45.76 -33.85 -35.16
N ALA A 18 -44.50 -33.40 -35.07
CA ALA A 18 -43.57 -33.83 -34.03
C ALA A 18 -43.46 -32.74 -32.95
N ALA A 19 -44.24 -32.87 -31.88
CA ALA A 19 -44.04 -32.11 -30.64
C ALA A 19 -42.94 -32.79 -29.81
N GLY A 20 -41.68 -32.56 -30.19
CA GLY A 20 -40.53 -32.94 -29.37
C GLY A 20 -40.15 -31.79 -28.44
N LEU A 21 -40.36 -31.95 -27.14
CA LEU A 21 -39.75 -31.11 -26.11
C LEU A 21 -38.21 -31.21 -26.23
N LEU A 22 -37.60 -30.26 -26.94
CA LEU A 22 -36.18 -29.97 -26.77
C LEU A 22 -36.05 -29.16 -25.48
N ALA A 23 -35.73 -29.87 -24.40
CA ALA A 23 -35.28 -29.28 -23.14
C ALA A 23 -34.15 -28.28 -23.46
N GLY A 24 -34.44 -27.00 -23.22
CA GLY A 24 -33.45 -25.94 -23.32
C GLY A 24 -32.33 -26.27 -22.34
N ILE A 25 -31.16 -26.59 -22.88
CA ILE A 25 -29.92 -26.52 -22.13
C ILE A 25 -29.73 -25.02 -21.89
N THR A 26 -30.28 -24.50 -20.81
CA THR A 26 -29.87 -23.19 -20.28
C THR A 26 -28.41 -23.37 -19.92
N GLY A 27 -27.53 -23.01 -20.85
CA GLY A 27 -26.11 -22.91 -20.58
C GLY A 27 -25.97 -22.01 -19.37
N VAL A 28 -25.56 -22.56 -18.24
CA VAL A 28 -25.11 -21.76 -17.12
C VAL A 28 -23.95 -20.98 -17.71
N ALA A 29 -24.15 -19.69 -17.98
CA ALA A 29 -23.07 -18.82 -18.39
C ALA A 29 -22.08 -18.85 -17.23
N HIS A 30 -21.02 -19.64 -17.38
CA HIS A 30 -19.95 -19.68 -16.40
C HIS A 30 -19.40 -18.27 -16.35
N ALA A 31 -19.66 -17.59 -15.24
CA ALA A 31 -19.14 -16.26 -15.02
C ALA A 31 -17.60 -16.36 -15.06
N ASP A 32 -17.03 -15.75 -16.10
CA ASP A 32 -15.59 -15.75 -16.35
C ASP A 32 -14.97 -14.57 -15.60
N VAL A 33 -13.88 -14.80 -14.87
CA VAL A 33 -13.09 -13.75 -14.22
C VAL A 33 -12.76 -12.64 -15.21
N LYS A 34 -12.45 -13.02 -16.45
CA LYS A 34 -12.17 -12.08 -17.55
C LYS A 34 -13.37 -11.21 -17.89
N ALA A 35 -14.59 -11.75 -17.90
CA ALA A 35 -15.79 -10.94 -18.17
C ALA A 35 -15.94 -9.80 -17.16
N GLY A 36 -15.64 -10.07 -15.89
CA GLY A 36 -15.62 -9.03 -14.86
C GLY A 36 -14.49 -8.01 -15.05
N VAL A 37 -13.29 -8.45 -15.46
CA VAL A 37 -12.17 -7.53 -15.79
C VAL A 37 -12.51 -6.63 -16.97
N ASP A 38 -13.15 -7.19 -18.01
CA ASP A 38 -13.57 -6.45 -19.19
C ASP A 38 -14.67 -5.44 -18.82
N ALA A 39 -15.64 -5.82 -17.97
CA ALA A 39 -16.66 -4.89 -17.45
C ALA A 39 -16.03 -3.76 -16.63
N TRP A 40 -15.09 -4.08 -15.73
CA TRP A 40 -14.38 -3.09 -14.91
C TRP A 40 -13.61 -2.09 -15.76
N SER A 41 -12.93 -2.57 -16.81
CA SER A 41 -12.14 -1.74 -17.73
C SER A 41 -13.01 -0.75 -18.52
N ARG A 42 -14.28 -1.07 -18.77
CA ARG A 42 -15.27 -0.16 -19.38
C ARG A 42 -15.99 0.74 -18.36
N GLY A 43 -15.68 0.62 -17.07
CA GLY A 43 -16.31 1.39 -16.00
C GLY A 43 -17.64 0.83 -15.49
N ASP A 44 -18.07 -0.35 -15.96
CA ASP A 44 -19.24 -1.05 -15.43
C ASP A 44 -18.85 -1.81 -14.16
N PHE A 45 -18.67 -1.07 -13.06
CA PHE A 45 -18.29 -1.66 -11.77
C PHE A 45 -19.37 -2.58 -11.18
N PRO A 46 -20.68 -2.25 -11.22
CA PRO A 46 -21.71 -3.17 -10.78
C PRO A 46 -21.74 -4.47 -11.59
N GLY A 47 -21.56 -4.38 -12.91
CA GLY A 47 -21.42 -5.55 -13.78
C GLY A 47 -20.21 -6.40 -13.43
N ALA A 48 -19.03 -5.78 -13.29
CA ALA A 48 -17.81 -6.47 -12.88
C ALA A 48 -17.97 -7.24 -11.56
N VAL A 49 -18.59 -6.60 -10.57
CA VAL A 49 -18.91 -7.25 -9.29
C VAL A 49 -19.81 -8.47 -9.49
N ARG A 50 -20.87 -8.39 -10.30
CA ARG A 50 -21.76 -9.54 -10.55
C ARG A 50 -20.98 -10.71 -11.18
N GLU A 51 -20.16 -10.42 -12.18
CA GLU A 51 -19.34 -11.46 -12.85
C GLU A 51 -18.35 -12.11 -11.89
N TRP A 52 -17.77 -11.37 -10.95
CA TRP A 52 -16.82 -11.94 -10.00
C TRP A 52 -17.45 -12.70 -8.83
N GLN A 53 -18.75 -12.52 -8.53
CA GLN A 53 -19.38 -13.14 -7.35
C GLN A 53 -19.33 -14.67 -7.39
N ALA A 54 -19.78 -15.29 -8.48
CA ALA A 54 -19.83 -16.75 -8.61
C ALA A 54 -18.43 -17.40 -8.58
N PRO A 55 -17.44 -16.97 -9.39
CA PRO A 55 -16.09 -17.55 -9.34
C PRO A 55 -15.40 -17.28 -8.00
N ALA A 56 -15.58 -16.10 -7.38
CA ALA A 56 -15.02 -15.84 -6.05
C ALA A 56 -15.61 -16.77 -4.97
N ALA A 57 -16.91 -17.07 -5.05
CA ALA A 57 -17.59 -18.02 -4.16
C ALA A 57 -17.14 -19.48 -4.42
N ALA A 58 -16.83 -19.83 -5.68
CA ALA A 58 -16.19 -21.10 -6.04
C ALA A 58 -14.71 -21.15 -5.63
N GLY A 59 -14.15 -20.03 -5.17
CA GLY A 59 -12.79 -19.95 -4.67
C GLY A 59 -11.74 -19.58 -5.71
N ASP A 60 -12.12 -19.07 -6.87
CA ASP A 60 -11.16 -18.52 -7.82
C ASP A 60 -10.40 -17.34 -7.18
N ALA A 61 -9.08 -17.44 -7.13
CA ALA A 61 -8.25 -16.49 -6.39
C ALA A 61 -8.20 -15.10 -7.05
N ASP A 62 -8.27 -15.05 -8.39
CA ASP A 62 -8.26 -13.79 -9.15
C ASP A 62 -9.60 -13.06 -8.99
N ALA A 63 -10.72 -13.79 -9.02
CA ALA A 63 -12.04 -13.25 -8.72
C ALA A 63 -12.14 -12.76 -7.28
N GLN A 64 -11.60 -13.51 -6.31
CA GLN A 64 -11.54 -13.09 -4.91
C GLN A 64 -10.73 -11.79 -4.75
N PHE A 65 -9.55 -11.69 -5.39
CA PHE A 65 -8.76 -10.47 -5.41
C PHE A 65 -9.51 -9.28 -6.02
N ASN A 66 -10.13 -9.48 -7.19
CA ASN A 66 -10.86 -8.42 -7.89
C ASN A 66 -12.08 -7.93 -7.09
N LEU A 67 -12.84 -8.87 -6.51
CA LEU A 67 -13.98 -8.54 -5.65
C LEU A 67 -13.52 -7.84 -4.36
N ALA A 68 -12.40 -8.24 -3.77
CA ALA A 68 -11.80 -7.54 -2.63
C ALA A 68 -11.45 -6.09 -2.96
N GLN A 69 -10.90 -5.84 -4.15
CA GLN A 69 -10.60 -4.49 -4.63
C GLN A 69 -11.87 -3.65 -4.82
N ALA A 70 -12.95 -4.24 -5.32
CA ALA A 70 -14.25 -3.57 -5.43
C ALA A 70 -14.77 -3.10 -4.06
N TYR A 71 -14.75 -3.97 -3.05
CA TYR A 71 -15.12 -3.63 -1.67
C TYR A 71 -14.17 -2.61 -1.02
N ARG A 72 -12.87 -2.73 -1.24
CA ARG A 72 -11.87 -1.78 -0.70
C ARG A 72 -12.08 -0.37 -1.25
N LEU A 73 -12.40 -0.26 -2.53
CA LEU A 73 -12.58 1.01 -3.26
C LEU A 73 -14.02 1.55 -3.19
N GLY A 74 -15.00 0.73 -2.83
CA GLY A 74 -16.42 1.09 -2.89
C GLY A 74 -16.91 1.28 -4.33
N ARG A 75 -16.43 0.48 -5.27
CA ARG A 75 -16.78 0.55 -6.70
C ARG A 75 -17.69 -0.61 -7.08
N GLY A 76 -18.90 -0.31 -7.53
CA GLY A 76 -19.91 -1.33 -7.86
C GLY A 76 -20.58 -1.98 -6.64
N VAL A 77 -20.01 -1.77 -5.44
CA VAL A 77 -20.52 -2.19 -4.12
C VAL A 77 -20.21 -1.10 -3.08
N PRO A 78 -20.97 -1.02 -1.98
CA PRO A 78 -20.59 -0.20 -0.83
C PRO A 78 -19.19 -0.56 -0.33
N LYS A 79 -18.45 0.44 0.13
CA LYS A 79 -17.11 0.23 0.69
C LYS A 79 -17.20 -0.62 1.97
N ASP A 80 -16.45 -1.72 2.00
CA ASP A 80 -16.38 -2.63 3.14
C ASP A 80 -14.95 -3.18 3.27
N LEU A 81 -14.20 -2.67 4.25
CA LEU A 81 -12.81 -3.11 4.46
C LEU A 81 -12.72 -4.50 5.08
N GLY A 82 -13.71 -4.91 5.89
CA GLY A 82 -13.73 -6.24 6.51
C GLY A 82 -13.96 -7.33 5.47
N ARG A 83 -14.90 -7.11 4.55
CA ARG A 83 -15.13 -8.02 3.43
C ARG A 83 -13.97 -8.06 2.44
N ALA A 84 -13.36 -6.91 2.15
CA ALA A 84 -12.16 -6.86 1.33
C ALA A 84 -11.01 -7.68 1.96
N GLU A 85 -10.78 -7.53 3.27
CA GLU A 85 -9.75 -8.29 3.98
C GLU A 85 -9.98 -9.80 3.91
N GLN A 86 -11.20 -10.27 4.18
CA GLN A 86 -11.55 -11.70 4.09
C GLN A 86 -11.25 -12.27 2.69
N LEU A 87 -11.64 -11.55 1.65
CA LEU A 87 -11.42 -11.95 0.26
C LEU A 87 -9.92 -11.91 -0.12
N PHE A 88 -9.17 -10.88 0.32
CA PHE A 88 -7.72 -10.85 0.12
C PHE A 88 -7.03 -12.00 0.84
N GLY A 89 -7.41 -12.30 2.09
CA GLY A 89 -6.87 -13.43 2.85
C GLY A 89 -7.16 -14.77 2.18
N ALA A 90 -8.38 -14.95 1.67
CA ALA A 90 -8.77 -16.16 0.93
C ALA A 90 -7.95 -16.35 -0.35
N ALA A 91 -7.77 -15.29 -1.15
CA ALA A 91 -6.95 -15.33 -2.36
C ALA A 91 -5.46 -15.52 -2.02
N ALA A 92 -4.96 -14.88 -0.96
CA ALA A 92 -3.59 -15.03 -0.47
C ALA A 92 -3.30 -16.47 -0.03
N ALA A 93 -4.24 -17.12 0.65
CA ALA A 93 -4.12 -18.53 1.04
C ALA A 93 -4.00 -19.49 -0.15
N LYS A 94 -4.42 -19.05 -1.34
CA LYS A 94 -4.28 -19.78 -2.61
C LYS A 94 -3.05 -19.37 -3.42
N GLY A 95 -2.16 -18.55 -2.86
CA GLY A 95 -0.92 -18.10 -3.50
C GLY A 95 -1.06 -16.87 -4.38
N HIS A 96 -2.21 -16.18 -4.38
CA HIS A 96 -2.36 -14.95 -5.16
C HIS A 96 -1.49 -13.82 -4.57
N LEU A 97 -0.40 -13.48 -5.27
CA LEU A 97 0.65 -12.58 -4.75
C LEU A 97 0.12 -11.18 -4.42
N GLN A 98 -0.63 -10.54 -5.33
CA GLN A 98 -1.15 -9.19 -5.06
C GLN A 98 -2.18 -9.17 -3.92
N ALA A 99 -2.94 -10.26 -3.73
CA ALA A 99 -3.86 -10.39 -2.61
C ALA A 99 -3.09 -10.54 -1.29
N SER A 100 -2.04 -11.36 -1.29
CA SER A 100 -1.09 -11.49 -0.17
C SER A 100 -0.50 -10.13 0.24
N ASP A 101 -0.09 -9.30 -0.73
CA ASP A 101 0.46 -7.96 -0.46
C ASP A 101 -0.57 -7.05 0.21
N ASN A 102 -1.80 -7.01 -0.32
CA ASN A 102 -2.86 -6.18 0.26
C ASN A 102 -3.33 -6.71 1.61
N TYR A 103 -3.38 -8.03 1.80
CA TYR A 103 -3.71 -8.65 3.08
C TYR A 103 -2.69 -8.29 4.16
N GLY A 104 -1.39 -8.42 3.86
CA GLY A 104 -0.32 -8.02 4.77
C GLY A 104 -0.40 -6.55 5.19
N LEU A 105 -0.73 -5.65 4.26
CA LEU A 105 -0.92 -4.23 4.57
C LEU A 105 -2.13 -3.96 5.46
N LEU A 106 -3.23 -4.69 5.26
CA LEU A 106 -4.43 -4.58 6.11
C LEU A 106 -4.15 -5.09 7.54
N LEU A 107 -3.48 -6.23 7.67
CA LEU A 107 -3.03 -6.76 8.97
C LEU A 107 -2.14 -5.75 9.69
N PHE A 108 -1.19 -5.14 8.98
CA PHE A 108 -0.30 -4.13 9.56
C PHE A 108 -1.08 -2.89 10.03
N GLN A 109 -2.05 -2.41 9.25
CA GLN A 109 -2.88 -1.25 9.58
C GLN A 109 -3.76 -1.50 10.81
N ARG A 110 -4.21 -2.74 11.04
CA ARG A 110 -4.97 -3.13 12.25
C ARG A 110 -4.08 -3.34 13.48
N GLY A 111 -2.75 -3.34 13.32
CA GLY A 111 -1.79 -3.53 14.40
C GLY A 111 -1.31 -4.96 14.60
N GLU A 112 -1.71 -5.90 13.73
CA GLU A 112 -1.27 -7.30 13.76
C GLU A 112 0.10 -7.48 13.09
N ARG A 113 1.10 -6.74 13.61
CA ARG A 113 2.42 -6.59 12.99
C ARG A 113 3.17 -7.91 12.82
N ALA A 114 3.09 -8.80 13.82
CA ALA A 114 3.74 -10.10 13.76
C ALA A 114 3.20 -10.97 12.62
N GLN A 115 1.87 -10.99 12.45
CA GLN A 115 1.22 -11.73 11.36
C GLN A 115 1.45 -11.05 10.00
N ALA A 116 1.51 -9.72 9.96
CA ALA A 116 1.75 -8.97 8.73
C ALA A 116 3.19 -9.16 8.18
N MET A 117 4.18 -9.28 9.04
CA MET A 117 5.60 -9.15 8.65
C MET A 117 6.07 -10.15 7.58
N PRO A 118 5.67 -11.43 7.58
CA PRO A 118 5.98 -12.35 6.47
C PRO A 118 5.49 -11.83 5.12
N TYR A 119 4.26 -11.31 5.06
CA TYR A 119 3.68 -10.72 3.85
C TYR A 119 4.42 -9.44 3.44
N ILE A 120 4.74 -8.57 4.40
CA ILE A 120 5.50 -7.34 4.15
C ILE A 120 6.89 -7.64 3.59
N ARG A 121 7.62 -8.60 4.16
CA ARG A 121 8.95 -9.00 3.63
C ARG A 121 8.84 -9.56 2.22
N SER A 122 7.85 -10.42 1.96
CA SER A 122 7.60 -10.99 0.64
C SER A 122 7.24 -9.92 -0.41
N ALA A 123 6.41 -8.95 -0.05
CA ALA A 123 6.04 -7.83 -0.91
C ALA A 123 7.23 -6.89 -1.17
N ALA A 124 8.03 -6.59 -0.13
CA ALA A 124 9.22 -5.76 -0.25
C ALA A 124 10.28 -6.39 -1.15
N SER A 125 10.45 -7.72 -1.10
CA SER A 125 11.37 -8.45 -1.99
C SER A 125 10.90 -8.52 -3.45
N ARG A 126 9.63 -8.19 -3.73
CA ARG A 126 9.09 -7.96 -5.09
C ARG A 126 9.09 -6.49 -5.50
N GLY A 127 9.50 -5.61 -4.60
CA GLY A 127 9.57 -4.18 -4.84
C GLY A 127 8.29 -3.41 -4.56
N ASP A 128 7.33 -3.92 -3.78
CA ASP A 128 6.21 -3.06 -3.37
C ASP A 128 6.73 -1.92 -2.49
N ALA A 129 6.62 -0.67 -2.99
CA ALA A 129 7.15 0.51 -2.31
C ALA A 129 6.55 0.73 -0.91
N ARG A 130 5.27 0.37 -0.69
CA ARG A 130 4.62 0.50 0.63
C ARG A 130 5.19 -0.52 1.61
N ALA A 131 5.43 -1.74 1.15
CA ALA A 131 6.05 -2.79 1.94
C ALA A 131 7.51 -2.49 2.25
N GLN A 132 8.29 -2.00 1.27
CA GLN A 132 9.65 -1.52 1.51
C GLN A 132 9.68 -0.38 2.54
N TYR A 133 8.72 0.55 2.48
CA TYR A 133 8.59 1.60 3.48
C TYR A 133 8.34 1.05 4.88
N ILE A 134 7.38 0.13 5.03
CA ILE A 134 7.06 -0.49 6.32
C ILE A 134 8.26 -1.28 6.86
N LEU A 135 8.92 -2.06 6.01
CA LEU A 135 10.10 -2.83 6.39
C LEU A 135 11.27 -1.91 6.80
N GLY A 136 11.47 -0.81 6.07
CA GLY A 136 12.47 0.20 6.42
C GLY A 136 12.22 0.82 7.79
N LEU A 137 10.98 1.19 8.11
CA LEU A 137 10.64 1.68 9.45
C LEU A 137 10.82 0.61 10.54
N ALA A 138 10.46 -0.65 10.26
CA ALA A 138 10.63 -1.73 11.22
C ALA A 138 12.13 -1.96 11.56
N LEU A 139 13.01 -1.93 10.56
CA LEU A 139 14.46 -2.02 10.75
C LEU A 139 15.05 -0.78 11.43
N PHE A 140 14.45 0.40 11.27
CA PHE A 140 14.90 1.61 11.96
C PHE A 140 14.55 1.56 13.46
N ASN A 141 13.31 1.17 13.77
CA ASN A 141 12.78 1.16 15.13
C ASN A 141 13.14 -0.11 15.92
N GLY A 142 13.42 -1.22 15.22
CA GLY A 142 13.57 -2.54 15.83
C GLY A 142 12.22 -3.22 16.10
N ASP A 143 11.21 -2.97 15.29
CA ASP A 143 9.84 -3.47 15.49
C ASP A 143 9.74 -4.93 15.04
N GLY A 144 9.90 -5.87 15.98
CA GLY A 144 9.83 -7.32 15.72
C GLY A 144 11.04 -7.87 14.97
N MET A 145 12.14 -7.11 14.91
CA MET A 145 13.44 -7.51 14.35
C MET A 145 14.57 -6.63 14.89
N PRO A 146 15.85 -7.05 14.79
CA PRO A 146 16.97 -6.19 15.17
C PRO A 146 17.05 -4.92 14.33
N LYS A 147 17.57 -3.85 14.92
CA LYS A 147 17.81 -2.59 14.20
C LYS A 147 18.90 -2.79 13.15
N ASP A 148 18.65 -2.28 11.95
CA ASP A 148 19.63 -2.18 10.87
C ASP A 148 19.39 -0.87 10.11
N TRP A 149 20.09 0.18 10.53
CA TRP A 149 19.88 1.52 9.98
C TRP A 149 20.35 1.67 8.54
N VAL A 150 21.34 0.89 8.11
CA VAL A 150 21.83 0.90 6.73
C VAL A 150 20.76 0.31 5.80
N ARG A 151 20.23 -0.89 6.12
CA ARG A 151 19.14 -1.49 5.35
C ARG A 151 17.85 -0.67 5.45
N ALA A 152 17.53 -0.12 6.63
CA ALA A 152 16.36 0.74 6.80
C ALA A 152 16.38 1.93 5.84
N TYR A 153 17.51 2.64 5.79
CA TYR A 153 17.70 3.79 4.91
C TYR A 153 17.65 3.37 3.43
N ALA A 154 18.24 2.22 3.09
CA ALA A 154 18.21 1.67 1.73
C ALA A 154 16.77 1.36 1.26
N TYR A 155 15.98 0.66 2.08
CA TYR A 155 14.57 0.36 1.74
C TYR A 155 13.72 1.62 1.57
N LEU A 156 13.89 2.62 2.44
CA LEU A 156 13.16 3.88 2.29
C LEU A 156 13.62 4.68 1.07
N THR A 157 14.91 4.62 0.72
CA THR A 157 15.42 5.23 -0.52
C THR A 157 14.76 4.59 -1.74
N LEU A 158 14.66 3.25 -1.79
CA LEU A 158 13.97 2.55 -2.87
C LEU A 158 12.47 2.89 -2.93
N ALA A 159 11.79 2.99 -1.78
CA ALA A 159 10.39 3.41 -1.73
C ALA A 159 10.20 4.85 -2.23
N GLN A 160 11.11 5.76 -1.87
CA GLN A 160 11.10 7.15 -2.35
C GLN A 160 11.32 7.24 -3.87
N GLN A 161 12.27 6.49 -4.42
CA GLN A 161 12.56 6.45 -5.86
C GLN A 161 11.35 5.97 -6.68
N GLN A 162 10.53 5.09 -6.10
CA GLN A 162 9.27 4.64 -6.69
C GLN A 162 8.11 5.63 -6.48
N GLY A 163 8.39 6.80 -5.93
CA GLY A 163 7.43 7.89 -5.79
C GLY A 163 6.53 7.80 -4.56
N LEU A 164 6.87 6.99 -3.54
CA LEU A 164 6.12 6.97 -2.29
C LEU A 164 6.41 8.24 -1.46
N PRO A 165 5.48 9.21 -1.34
CA PRO A 165 5.78 10.50 -0.74
C PRO A 165 6.11 10.42 0.76
N GLN A 166 5.59 9.42 1.46
CA GLN A 166 5.85 9.19 2.88
C GLN A 166 7.33 8.85 3.14
N ALA A 167 8.03 8.27 2.16
CA ALA A 167 9.42 7.86 2.32
C ALA A 167 10.37 9.04 2.45
N SER A 168 10.13 10.15 1.75
CA SER A 168 10.98 11.35 1.86
C SER A 168 10.93 11.96 3.26
N GLY A 169 9.73 12.05 3.85
CA GLY A 169 9.56 12.53 5.22
C GLY A 169 10.19 11.62 6.26
N ALA A 170 10.17 10.30 6.04
CA ALA A 170 10.84 9.33 6.92
C ALA A 170 12.36 9.42 6.81
N LEU A 171 12.92 9.54 5.60
CA LEU A 171 14.35 9.72 5.38
C LEU A 171 14.87 11.00 6.06
N ALA A 172 14.14 12.12 5.92
CA ALA A 172 14.50 13.38 6.58
C ALA A 172 14.50 13.28 8.12
N GLN A 173 13.65 12.43 8.70
CA GLN A 173 13.69 12.15 10.15
C GLN A 173 14.87 11.23 10.50
N MET A 174 15.10 10.19 9.70
CA MET A 174 16.25 9.30 9.89
C MET A 174 17.58 10.02 9.75
N ASP A 175 17.65 11.09 8.96
CA ASP A 175 18.83 11.94 8.82
C ASP A 175 19.25 12.63 10.13
N GLN A 176 18.42 12.61 11.16
CA GLN A 176 18.77 13.12 12.49
C GLN A 176 19.48 12.06 13.35
N HIS A 177 19.41 10.78 12.95
CA HIS A 177 19.85 9.64 13.76
C HIS A 177 20.88 8.76 13.04
N VAL A 178 20.74 8.58 11.72
CA VAL A 178 21.62 7.75 10.90
C VAL A 178 22.84 8.56 10.49
N SER A 179 24.04 8.04 10.74
CA SER A 179 25.28 8.73 10.40
C SER A 179 25.45 8.93 8.88
N MET A 180 26.20 9.95 8.46
CA MET A 180 26.51 10.14 7.04
C MET A 180 27.25 8.92 6.44
N ALA A 181 28.11 8.27 7.23
CA ALA A 181 28.81 7.06 6.81
C ALA A 181 27.83 5.91 6.53
N ASP A 182 26.81 5.72 7.37
CA ASP A 182 25.81 4.66 7.17
C ASP A 182 24.86 4.97 6.02
N ARG A 183 24.53 6.25 5.79
CA ARG A 183 23.79 6.67 4.58
C ARG A 183 24.58 6.40 3.31
N GLN A 184 25.89 6.65 3.30
CA GLN A 184 26.75 6.30 2.16
C GLN A 184 26.78 4.78 1.92
N LYS A 185 26.91 3.97 2.98
CA LYS A 185 26.83 2.50 2.87
C LYS A 185 25.47 2.05 2.31
N SER A 186 24.39 2.74 2.69
CA SER A 186 23.03 2.37 2.25
C SER A 186 22.85 2.45 0.74
N VAL A 187 23.66 3.25 0.02
CA VAL A 187 23.60 3.34 -1.44
C VAL A 187 23.96 2.00 -2.10
N ALA A 188 25.02 1.33 -1.63
CA ALA A 188 25.41 0.02 -2.11
C ALA A 188 24.41 -1.07 -1.68
N VAL A 189 23.84 -0.94 -0.48
CA VAL A 189 22.81 -1.87 -0.01
C VAL A 189 21.51 -1.71 -0.81
N ALA A 190 21.14 -0.49 -1.19
CA ALA A 190 19.96 -0.21 -2.02
C ALA A 190 20.11 -0.81 -3.42
N SER A 191 21.29 -0.70 -4.04
CA SER A 191 21.55 -1.33 -5.35
C SER A 191 21.50 -2.86 -5.26
N GLN A 192 22.03 -3.45 -4.20
CA GLN A 192 21.91 -4.89 -3.94
C GLN A 192 20.44 -5.32 -3.80
N ILE A 193 19.67 -4.65 -2.95
CA ILE A 193 18.24 -4.96 -2.75
C ILE A 193 17.47 -4.81 -4.07
N ALA A 194 17.77 -3.80 -4.88
CA ALA A 194 17.14 -3.62 -6.19
C ALA A 194 17.45 -4.79 -7.14
N ALA A 195 18.71 -5.25 -7.18
CA ALA A 195 19.10 -6.41 -7.98
C ALA A 195 18.41 -7.70 -7.51
N GLU A 196 18.34 -7.93 -6.20
CA GLU A 196 17.63 -9.07 -5.60
C GLU A 196 16.12 -9.01 -5.89
N THR A 197 15.55 -7.81 -5.90
CA THR A 197 14.15 -7.57 -6.24
C THR A 197 13.86 -7.94 -7.69
N GLU A 198 14.70 -7.49 -8.63
CA GLU A 198 14.56 -7.82 -10.04
C GLU A 198 14.71 -9.33 -10.27
N ALA A 199 15.72 -9.94 -9.66
CA ALA A 199 15.91 -11.39 -9.73
C ALA A 199 14.69 -12.17 -9.17
N THR A 200 14.06 -11.66 -8.11
CA THR A 200 12.84 -12.25 -7.54
C THR A 200 11.66 -12.16 -8.50
N ARG A 201 11.47 -11.00 -9.14
CA ARG A 201 10.40 -10.81 -10.14
C ARG A 201 10.63 -11.69 -11.36
N ALA A 202 11.85 -11.76 -11.86
CA ALA A 202 12.21 -12.63 -12.99
C ALA A 202 11.92 -14.11 -12.70
N ARG A 203 12.28 -14.61 -11.51
CA ARG A 203 11.93 -15.97 -11.08
C ARG A 203 10.42 -16.22 -11.04
N GLN A 204 9.64 -15.23 -10.63
CA GLN A 204 8.18 -15.36 -10.56
C GLN A 204 7.54 -15.41 -11.94
N LEU A 205 8.01 -14.58 -12.87
CA LEU A 205 7.55 -14.61 -14.27
C LEU A 205 7.88 -15.97 -14.91
N ALA A 206 9.10 -16.46 -14.72
CA ALA A 206 9.50 -17.78 -15.22
C ALA A 206 8.66 -18.92 -14.62
N ALA A 207 8.27 -18.83 -13.34
CA ALA A 207 7.39 -19.82 -12.70
C ALA A 207 6.00 -19.85 -13.35
N VAL A 208 5.43 -18.68 -13.67
CA VAL A 208 4.16 -18.56 -14.39
C VAL A 208 4.26 -19.17 -15.79
N ASP A 209 5.34 -18.88 -16.54
CA ASP A 209 5.55 -19.42 -17.90
C ASP A 209 5.66 -20.95 -17.92
N LEU A 210 6.27 -21.54 -16.88
CA LEU A 210 6.42 -22.98 -16.74
C LEU A 210 5.18 -23.67 -16.15
N GLY A 211 4.08 -22.93 -15.88
CA GLY A 211 2.90 -23.47 -15.22
C GLY A 211 3.17 -23.99 -13.81
N THR A 212 4.29 -23.60 -13.21
CA THR A 212 4.63 -23.95 -11.84
C THR A 212 3.99 -22.90 -10.95
N ALA A 213 2.86 -23.24 -10.35
CA ALA A 213 2.28 -22.39 -9.32
C ALA A 213 3.36 -22.12 -8.26
N PRO A 214 3.53 -20.87 -7.76
CA PRO A 214 4.34 -20.61 -6.57
C PRO A 214 3.59 -21.16 -5.35
N GLY A 215 3.49 -22.49 -5.28
CA GLY A 215 2.86 -23.22 -4.22
C GLY A 215 3.85 -23.38 -3.09
N ARG A 216 3.50 -22.76 -1.95
CA ARG A 216 4.14 -22.90 -0.64
C ARG A 216 5.47 -22.14 -0.56
N THR A 217 5.44 -21.05 0.19
CA THR A 217 6.62 -20.66 0.95
C THR A 217 7.05 -21.88 1.76
N ALA A 218 8.09 -22.58 1.30
CA ALA A 218 8.97 -23.31 2.17
C ALA A 218 9.46 -22.27 3.18
N VAL A 219 8.93 -22.37 4.39
CA VAL A 219 9.58 -21.78 5.55
C VAL A 219 10.84 -22.62 5.70
N ASP A 220 11.94 -22.13 5.14
CA ASP A 220 13.32 -22.59 5.34
C ASP A 220 13.46 -24.12 5.50
N GLU A 221 13.38 -24.86 4.40
CA GLU A 221 13.84 -26.26 4.38
C GLU A 221 15.32 -26.27 3.95
N THR A 222 16.19 -26.36 4.96
CA THR A 222 17.62 -26.62 4.79
C THR A 222 17.81 -27.91 3.98
N PRO A 223 18.70 -27.99 2.97
CA PRO A 223 18.83 -29.20 2.17
C PRO A 223 19.25 -30.38 3.05
N ALA A 224 18.47 -31.46 3.00
CA ALA A 224 18.80 -32.72 3.65
C ALA A 224 20.13 -33.27 3.09
N VAL A 225 21.16 -33.25 3.93
CA VAL A 225 22.41 -33.99 3.71
C VAL A 225 22.11 -35.48 3.95
N PRO A 226 22.56 -36.41 3.09
CA PRO A 226 22.23 -37.82 3.25
C PRO A 226 22.80 -38.37 4.56
N ALA A 227 21.92 -38.99 5.34
CA ALA A 227 22.27 -39.59 6.62
C ALA A 227 23.16 -40.82 6.42
N SER A 228 24.46 -40.67 6.67
CA SER A 228 25.30 -41.76 7.18
C SER A 228 26.57 -41.21 7.84
N SER A 229 26.51 -41.01 9.15
CA SER A 229 27.42 -41.60 10.14
C SER A 229 27.21 -40.93 11.51
N ARG A 230 26.87 -41.77 12.49
CA ARG A 230 26.86 -41.56 13.95
C ARG A 230 27.01 -40.12 14.47
N ALA A 231 25.92 -39.58 15.03
CA ALA A 231 25.95 -38.38 15.86
C ALA A 231 26.91 -38.55 17.06
N PRO A 232 27.68 -37.52 17.44
CA PRO A 232 28.53 -37.58 18.63
C PRO A 232 27.67 -37.70 19.90
N SER A 233 28.08 -38.57 20.81
CA SER A 233 27.39 -38.76 22.09
C SER A 233 27.42 -37.48 22.94
N VAL A 234 26.46 -37.34 23.87
CA VAL A 234 26.37 -36.22 24.83
C VAL A 234 27.71 -35.94 25.54
N ALA A 235 28.47 -36.99 25.85
CA ALA A 235 29.81 -36.89 26.46
C ALA A 235 30.86 -36.17 25.57
N THR A 236 30.70 -36.21 24.24
CA THR A 236 31.57 -35.53 23.28
C THR A 236 31.25 -34.03 23.20
N VAL A 237 29.98 -33.67 23.36
CA VAL A 237 29.52 -32.27 23.41
C VAL A 237 29.93 -31.63 24.73
N GLU A 238 29.79 -32.34 25.85
CA GLU A 238 30.21 -31.85 27.17
C GLU A 238 31.73 -31.63 27.26
N ARG A 239 32.54 -32.51 26.64
CA ARG A 239 33.99 -32.29 26.54
C ARG A 239 34.37 -31.10 25.68
N ALA A 240 33.64 -30.82 24.61
CA ALA A 240 33.88 -29.65 23.76
C ALA A 240 33.51 -28.35 24.47
N VAL A 241 32.46 -28.36 25.29
CA VAL A 241 32.05 -27.23 26.14
C VAL A 241 33.08 -26.98 27.25
N ALA A 242 33.55 -28.03 27.93
CA ALA A 242 34.57 -27.91 28.98
C ALA A 242 35.93 -27.40 28.44
N GLU A 243 36.31 -27.80 27.23
CA GLU A 243 37.53 -27.31 26.58
C GLU A 243 37.40 -25.84 26.14
N ALA A 244 36.21 -25.44 25.66
CA ALA A 244 35.92 -24.04 25.33
C ALA A 244 35.95 -23.14 26.57
N GLU A 245 35.45 -23.61 27.70
CA GLU A 245 35.48 -22.88 28.99
C GLU A 245 36.92 -22.74 29.53
N ARG A 246 37.75 -23.76 29.35
CA ARG A 246 39.16 -23.77 29.77
C ARG A 246 40.02 -22.81 28.94
N VAL A 247 39.72 -22.66 27.65
CA VAL A 247 40.43 -21.76 26.72
C VAL A 247 39.94 -20.31 26.84
N ALA A 248 38.65 -20.10 27.07
CA ALA A 248 38.06 -18.76 27.16
C ALA A 248 38.18 -18.09 28.55
N GLY A 249 38.47 -18.87 29.59
CA GLY A 249 38.77 -18.36 30.93
C GLY A 249 37.63 -17.60 31.63
N ARG A 250 36.39 -17.62 31.11
CA ARG A 250 35.16 -17.06 31.75
C ARG A 250 33.88 -17.74 31.24
N SER A 251 32.84 -17.61 32.07
CA SER A 251 31.54 -18.31 32.15
C SER A 251 30.67 -18.41 30.89
N SER A 252 29.88 -19.50 30.86
CA SER A 252 28.84 -19.93 29.90
C SER A 252 28.18 -18.85 29.00
N PRO A 253 27.93 -19.14 27.70
CA PRO A 253 27.29 -18.23 26.75
C PRO A 253 25.84 -17.82 27.10
N ALA A 254 25.21 -18.48 28.07
CA ALA A 254 23.81 -18.24 28.45
C ALA A 254 23.56 -16.92 29.19
N SER A 255 24.60 -16.16 29.57
CA SER A 255 24.47 -14.90 30.33
C SER A 255 25.06 -13.66 29.65
N ALA A 256 25.38 -13.71 28.35
CA ALA A 256 25.86 -12.54 27.62
C ALA A 256 24.72 -11.54 27.32
N GLY A 257 24.31 -10.75 28.33
CA GLY A 257 23.37 -9.65 28.13
C GLY A 257 22.55 -9.18 29.35
N ALA A 258 22.74 -9.72 30.55
CA ALA A 258 21.84 -9.46 31.69
C ALA A 258 22.41 -8.55 32.81
N ASP A 259 23.41 -7.71 32.53
CA ASP A 259 24.12 -6.95 33.59
C ASP A 259 24.13 -5.43 33.40
N TYR A 260 22.95 -4.78 33.44
CA TYR A 260 22.89 -3.32 33.67
C TYR A 260 21.82 -2.84 34.67
N THR A 261 21.13 -3.70 35.44
CA THR A 261 20.18 -3.22 36.47
C THR A 261 20.17 -3.95 37.82
N ILE A 262 21.12 -4.85 38.12
CA ILE A 262 21.23 -5.39 39.49
C ILE A 262 22.16 -4.52 40.32
N THR A 263 21.59 -3.47 40.95
CA THR A 263 22.18 -2.90 42.17
C THR A 263 21.57 -3.64 43.36
N LYS A 264 22.39 -4.31 44.16
CA LYS A 264 22.00 -5.04 45.38
C LYS A 264 21.16 -4.18 46.35
N PRO A 265 20.26 -4.80 47.14
CA PRO A 265 19.38 -4.09 48.04
C PRO A 265 20.16 -3.47 49.22
N ARG A 266 19.94 -2.17 49.43
CA ARG A 266 20.37 -1.46 50.64
C ARG A 266 19.34 -1.71 51.73
N VAL A 267 19.80 -2.28 52.85
CA VAL A 267 19.05 -2.42 54.10
C VAL A 267 18.56 -1.04 54.55
N ALA A 268 17.24 -0.86 54.68
CA ALA A 268 16.63 0.34 55.23
C ALA A 268 16.36 0.13 56.72
N ALA A 269 17.06 0.91 57.54
CA ALA A 269 16.80 1.09 58.96
C ALA A 269 15.47 1.84 59.18
N ALA A 270 14.85 1.57 60.33
CA ALA A 270 13.55 2.07 60.75
C ALA A 270 13.46 3.61 60.80
N ALA A 271 12.33 4.16 60.34
CA ALA A 271 12.01 5.58 60.43
C ALA A 271 11.36 5.92 61.81
N PRO A 272 11.70 7.05 62.46
CA PRO A 272 11.02 7.55 63.65
C PRO A 272 9.67 8.24 63.33
N PRO A 273 8.81 8.48 64.34
CA PRO A 273 7.42 8.90 64.14
C PRO A 273 7.28 10.38 63.75
N ALA A 274 6.23 10.67 62.98
CA ALA A 274 5.87 11.99 62.49
C ALA A 274 5.34 12.92 63.60
N PRO A 275 5.72 14.21 63.63
CA PRO A 275 5.04 15.22 64.43
C PRO A 275 3.84 15.85 63.69
N ALA A 276 2.97 16.43 64.50
CA ALA A 276 1.57 16.73 64.27
C ALA A 276 1.24 17.76 63.17
N ARG A 277 0.03 17.60 62.63
CA ARG A 277 -0.65 18.49 61.68
C ARG A 277 -1.05 19.80 62.36
N THR A 278 -0.72 20.93 61.73
CA THR A 278 -1.40 22.21 61.96
C THR A 278 -2.26 22.58 60.74
N PRO A 279 -3.41 23.27 60.92
CA PRO A 279 -4.35 23.53 59.84
C PRO A 279 -3.97 24.80 59.06
N VAL A 280 -3.88 24.71 57.74
CA VAL A 280 -3.75 25.88 56.85
C VAL A 280 -5.15 26.28 56.35
N PRO A 281 -5.50 27.59 56.32
CA PRO A 281 -6.86 28.07 56.09
C PRO A 281 -7.31 28.01 54.63
N ALA A 282 -8.62 27.99 54.42
CA ALA A 282 -9.29 28.04 53.12
C ALA A 282 -8.92 29.28 52.28
N PRO A 283 -8.97 29.18 50.94
CA PRO A 283 -8.46 30.22 50.03
C PRO A 283 -9.34 31.47 50.02
N ASN A 284 -8.67 32.62 50.03
CA ASN A 284 -9.29 33.93 49.93
C ASN A 284 -9.82 34.16 48.50
N ARG A 285 -11.09 34.55 48.41
CA ARG A 285 -11.84 34.78 47.16
C ARG A 285 -11.43 36.15 46.60
N ALA A 286 -10.76 36.18 45.45
CA ALA A 286 -10.54 37.41 44.69
C ALA A 286 -11.68 37.62 43.68
N PRO A 287 -12.11 38.88 43.46
CA PRO A 287 -13.34 39.21 42.73
C PRO A 287 -13.20 39.11 41.21
N ALA A 288 -14.34 38.86 40.56
CA ALA A 288 -14.47 38.76 39.10
C ALA A 288 -14.05 40.07 38.41
N PRO A 289 -13.31 40.03 37.29
CA PRO A 289 -13.04 41.22 36.51
C PRO A 289 -14.27 41.59 35.67
N THR A 290 -14.65 42.85 35.83
CA THR A 290 -15.70 43.58 35.13
C THR A 290 -15.44 43.60 33.62
N ARG A 291 -16.51 43.43 32.85
CA ARG A 291 -16.54 43.48 31.38
C ARG A 291 -16.44 44.94 30.90
N ALA A 292 -15.49 45.23 30.02
CA ALA A 292 -15.38 46.48 29.25
C ALA A 292 -15.16 46.15 27.75
N PRO A 293 -15.50 47.07 26.82
CA PRO A 293 -16.08 46.74 25.52
C PRO A 293 -15.07 46.39 24.42
N ALA A 294 -15.58 45.72 23.39
CA ALA A 294 -14.84 45.24 22.22
C ALA A 294 -14.12 46.38 21.47
N THR A 295 -12.78 46.31 21.44
CA THR A 295 -11.94 47.11 20.55
C THR A 295 -11.50 46.26 19.35
N ALA A 296 -11.63 46.85 18.16
CA ALA A 296 -11.32 46.28 16.86
C ALA A 296 -9.86 45.75 16.76
N ARG A 297 -9.69 44.64 16.03
CA ARG A 297 -8.38 44.01 15.78
C ARG A 297 -7.52 44.87 14.82
N PRO A 298 -6.18 44.87 14.97
CA PRO A 298 -5.29 45.56 14.06
C PRO A 298 -5.25 44.88 12.68
N VAL A 299 -5.30 45.71 11.63
CA VAL A 299 -5.12 45.33 10.23
C VAL A 299 -3.65 45.00 10.00
N GLY A 300 -3.35 43.74 9.65
CA GLY A 300 -2.02 43.34 9.18
C GLY A 300 -1.71 43.92 7.79
N PRO A 301 -0.44 44.02 7.39
CA PRO A 301 -0.03 44.73 6.18
C PRO A 301 -0.68 44.13 4.92
N ALA A 302 -1.09 45.04 4.03
CA ALA A 302 -1.79 44.75 2.79
C ALA A 302 -1.08 43.70 1.93
N MET A 303 -1.83 42.68 1.53
CA MET A 303 -1.44 41.77 0.45
C MET A 303 -1.18 42.59 -0.82
N PRO A 304 -0.15 42.27 -1.61
CA PRO A 304 0.08 42.95 -2.88
C PRO A 304 -1.13 42.79 -3.80
N SER A 305 -1.58 43.90 -4.38
CA SER A 305 -2.60 43.95 -5.44
C SER A 305 -2.35 42.90 -6.52
N PRO A 306 -3.39 42.29 -7.09
CA PRO A 306 -3.23 41.40 -8.23
C PRO A 306 -2.63 42.19 -9.41
N ALA A 307 -1.52 41.68 -9.94
CA ALA A 307 -0.98 42.10 -11.23
C ALA A 307 -2.02 41.88 -12.35
N PRO A 308 -1.94 42.64 -13.45
CA PRO A 308 -3.10 43.07 -14.24
C PRO A 308 -3.80 41.92 -14.98
N ASN A 309 -5.11 42.10 -15.12
CA ASN A 309 -6.02 41.23 -15.88
C ASN A 309 -5.46 40.91 -17.27
N ALA A 310 -5.12 39.64 -17.50
CA ALA A 310 -5.27 39.08 -18.82
C ALA A 310 -6.79 38.93 -19.05
N SER A 311 -7.34 39.77 -19.92
CA SER A 311 -8.76 40.10 -20.11
C SER A 311 -9.61 39.01 -20.78
N GLY A 312 -9.27 37.75 -20.54
CA GLY A 312 -9.96 36.60 -21.11
C GLY A 312 -10.94 35.96 -20.12
N ALA A 313 -12.21 35.80 -20.51
CA ALA A 313 -13.25 35.14 -19.70
C ALA A 313 -13.03 33.62 -19.57
N TRP A 314 -12.05 33.08 -20.29
CA TRP A 314 -11.70 31.67 -20.26
C TRP A 314 -10.45 31.43 -19.42
N ARG A 315 -10.49 30.30 -18.73
CA ARG A 315 -9.44 29.77 -17.87
C ARG A 315 -9.17 28.33 -18.20
N VAL A 316 -7.98 27.88 -17.81
CA VAL A 316 -7.55 26.50 -17.91
C VAL A 316 -7.33 25.97 -16.50
N GLN A 317 -8.13 25.01 -16.07
CA GLN A 317 -7.96 24.31 -14.80
C GLN A 317 -6.98 23.15 -14.96
N LEU A 318 -5.87 23.22 -14.24
CA LEU A 318 -4.77 22.25 -14.28
C LEU A 318 -4.97 21.12 -13.25
N GLY A 319 -5.71 21.39 -12.17
CA GLY A 319 -6.03 20.39 -11.15
C GLY A 319 -6.80 20.96 -9.96
N ALA A 320 -7.25 20.06 -9.08
CA ALA A 320 -7.85 20.40 -7.79
C ALA A 320 -7.10 19.65 -6.69
N PHE A 321 -6.61 20.38 -5.69
CA PHE A 321 -5.68 19.86 -4.69
C PHE A 321 -6.26 20.02 -3.28
N GLY A 322 -6.23 18.96 -2.47
CA GLY A 322 -6.59 19.04 -1.05
C GLY A 322 -5.59 19.84 -0.20
N VAL A 323 -4.40 20.12 -0.74
CA VAL A 323 -3.34 20.90 -0.08
C VAL A 323 -2.82 21.95 -1.06
N ALA A 324 -2.90 23.23 -0.68
CA ALA A 324 -2.52 24.35 -1.55
C ALA A 324 -1.05 24.31 -2.02
N GLY A 325 -0.13 23.76 -1.20
CA GLY A 325 1.28 23.59 -1.57
C GLY A 325 1.50 22.68 -2.80
N ASN A 326 0.64 21.67 -3.00
CA ASN A 326 0.74 20.79 -4.17
C ASN A 326 0.28 21.51 -5.46
N ALA A 327 -0.68 22.44 -5.35
CA ALA A 327 -1.07 23.31 -6.45
C ALA A 327 0.08 24.24 -6.85
N GLU A 328 0.81 24.78 -5.88
CA GLU A 328 1.97 25.63 -6.13
C GLU A 328 3.12 24.86 -6.81
N ALA A 329 3.41 23.65 -6.33
CA ALA A 329 4.42 22.78 -6.92
C ALA A 329 4.08 22.42 -8.38
N LEU A 330 2.81 22.14 -8.69
CA LEU A 330 2.39 21.93 -10.07
C LEU A 330 2.58 23.19 -10.91
N TRP A 331 2.20 24.37 -10.40
CA TRP A 331 2.36 25.64 -11.11
C TRP A 331 3.82 25.93 -11.48
N VAL A 332 4.76 25.75 -10.54
CA VAL A 332 6.20 25.96 -10.79
C VAL A 332 6.71 25.08 -11.93
N ARG A 333 6.20 23.84 -12.02
CA ARG A 333 6.59 22.89 -13.06
C ARG A 333 6.01 23.21 -14.44
N VAL A 334 4.82 23.81 -14.51
CA VAL A 334 4.10 24.01 -15.79
C VAL A 334 4.15 25.44 -16.32
N ARG A 335 4.40 26.45 -15.47
CA ARG A 335 4.41 27.87 -15.86
C ARG A 335 5.44 28.25 -16.93
N GLY A 336 6.51 27.46 -17.08
CA GLY A 336 7.56 27.69 -18.08
C GLY A 336 7.20 27.20 -19.48
N ARG A 337 6.04 26.59 -19.65
CA ARG A 337 5.62 26.04 -20.92
C ARG A 337 4.99 27.10 -21.83
N PRO A 338 5.17 27.00 -23.15
CA PRO A 338 4.65 28.00 -24.09
C PRO A 338 3.13 28.12 -24.06
N GLU A 339 2.40 27.07 -23.69
CA GLU A 339 0.94 27.08 -23.65
C GLU A 339 0.36 27.86 -22.46
N LEU A 340 1.20 28.23 -21.50
CA LEU A 340 0.84 29.00 -20.30
C LEU A 340 1.60 30.35 -20.26
N ALA A 341 2.39 30.67 -21.29
CA ALA A 341 3.11 31.92 -21.38
C ALA A 341 2.13 33.10 -21.48
N GLY A 342 2.27 34.08 -20.59
CA GLY A 342 1.36 35.23 -20.51
C GLY A 342 0.05 34.98 -19.74
N HIS A 343 -0.18 33.76 -19.26
CA HIS A 343 -1.36 33.40 -18.46
C HIS A 343 -1.03 33.36 -16.97
N GLY A 344 -1.80 34.11 -16.16
CA GLY A 344 -1.56 34.24 -14.72
C GLY A 344 -2.07 33.04 -13.91
N LYS A 345 -1.36 32.73 -12.81
CA LYS A 345 -1.78 31.72 -11.82
C LYS A 345 -3.01 32.20 -11.05
N LEU A 346 -3.98 31.31 -10.89
CA LEU A 346 -5.15 31.53 -10.07
C LEU A 346 -5.37 30.32 -9.17
N LEU A 347 -5.50 30.58 -7.87
CA LEU A 347 -5.87 29.58 -6.88
C LEU A 347 -7.29 29.88 -6.42
N VAL A 348 -8.24 29.05 -6.85
CA VAL A 348 -9.66 29.23 -6.54
C VAL A 348 -10.07 28.22 -5.47
N PRO A 349 -10.42 28.65 -4.25
CA PRO A 349 -10.95 27.76 -3.21
C PRO A 349 -12.29 27.16 -3.66
N ALA A 350 -12.43 25.84 -3.56
CA ALA A 350 -13.65 25.12 -3.90
C ALA A 350 -13.94 24.04 -2.85
N GLY A 351 -14.65 24.43 -1.78
CA GLY A 351 -14.92 23.54 -0.64
C GLY A 351 -13.63 23.15 0.08
N ARG A 352 -13.33 21.84 0.12
CA ARG A 352 -12.12 21.28 0.78
C ARG A 352 -10.90 21.19 -0.13
N VAL A 353 -10.98 21.69 -1.37
CA VAL A 353 -9.89 21.63 -2.35
C VAL A 353 -9.63 23.00 -2.96
N THR A 354 -8.40 23.25 -3.37
CA THR A 354 -7.97 24.43 -4.11
C THR A 354 -7.78 24.07 -5.57
N LYS A 355 -8.54 24.73 -6.46
CA LYS A 355 -8.38 24.58 -7.91
C LYS A 355 -7.23 25.44 -8.39
N LEU A 356 -6.28 24.83 -9.08
CA LEU A 356 -5.22 25.55 -9.80
C LEU A 356 -5.71 25.86 -11.21
N GLN A 357 -5.76 27.14 -11.55
CA GLN A 357 -6.19 27.63 -12.84
C GLN A 357 -5.15 28.59 -13.45
N ALA A 358 -5.06 28.62 -14.77
CA ALA A 358 -4.38 29.64 -15.55
C ALA A 358 -5.44 30.53 -16.21
N GLY A 359 -5.36 31.84 -16.01
CA GLY A 359 -6.34 32.80 -16.53
C GLY A 359 -5.86 33.57 -17.76
N GLY A 360 -6.81 34.19 -18.47
CA GLY A 360 -6.50 35.15 -19.52
C GLY A 360 -6.64 34.65 -20.95
N PHE A 361 -7.42 33.59 -21.17
CA PHE A 361 -7.68 33.09 -22.52
C PHE A 361 -8.82 33.88 -23.17
N THR A 362 -8.57 34.41 -24.35
CA THR A 362 -9.49 35.28 -25.12
C THR A 362 -10.71 34.54 -25.66
N SER A 363 -10.59 33.22 -25.89
CA SER A 363 -11.68 32.39 -26.40
C SER A 363 -11.65 30.97 -25.83
N GLN A 364 -12.78 30.26 -26.00
CA GLN A 364 -12.88 28.83 -25.69
C GLN A 364 -11.87 28.01 -26.51
N ALA A 365 -11.69 28.37 -27.78
CA ALA A 365 -10.79 27.68 -28.69
C ALA A 365 -9.33 27.77 -28.22
N ASP A 366 -8.92 28.96 -27.74
CA ASP A 366 -7.56 29.18 -27.22
C ASP A 366 -7.32 28.35 -25.94
N ALA A 367 -8.28 28.37 -25.00
CA ALA A 367 -8.20 27.57 -23.78
C ALA A 367 -8.21 26.06 -24.06
N ALA A 368 -9.03 25.62 -25.03
CA ALA A 368 -9.09 24.22 -25.45
C ALA A 368 -7.81 23.75 -26.15
N ALA A 369 -7.23 24.59 -27.01
CA ALA A 369 -5.96 24.31 -27.69
C ALA A 369 -4.80 24.23 -26.71
N ALA A 370 -4.73 25.15 -25.74
CA ALA A 370 -3.75 25.08 -24.64
C ALA A 370 -3.92 23.79 -23.84
N CYS A 371 -5.16 23.40 -23.53
CA CYS A 371 -5.42 22.16 -22.83
C CYS A 371 -5.07 20.90 -23.62
N ALA A 372 -5.29 20.86 -24.93
CA ALA A 372 -4.93 19.72 -25.76
C ALA A 372 -3.41 19.47 -25.74
N ARG A 373 -2.62 20.54 -25.82
CA ARG A 373 -1.15 20.50 -25.76
C ARG A 373 -0.62 20.16 -24.37
N LEU A 374 -1.28 20.64 -23.32
CA LEU A 374 -0.96 20.24 -21.94
C LEU A 374 -1.25 18.75 -21.71
N LYS A 375 -2.36 18.24 -22.25
CA LYS A 375 -2.72 16.81 -22.20
C LYS A 375 -1.75 15.93 -22.98
N SER A 376 -1.33 16.34 -24.18
CA SER A 376 -0.33 15.58 -24.95
C SER A 376 1.03 15.52 -24.25
N ALA A 377 1.31 16.48 -23.36
CA ALA A 377 2.49 16.47 -22.52
C ALA A 377 2.28 15.86 -21.12
N GLY A 378 1.15 15.17 -20.89
CA GLY A 378 0.88 14.40 -19.68
C GLY A 378 0.27 15.19 -18.52
N PHE A 379 -0.20 16.42 -18.75
CA PHE A 379 -0.87 17.22 -17.72
C PHE A 379 -2.39 17.12 -17.82
N THR A 380 -3.07 17.04 -16.67
CA THR A 380 -4.52 17.17 -16.60
C THR A 380 -4.92 18.61 -16.89
N CYS A 381 -5.95 18.79 -17.72
CA CYS A 381 -6.36 20.12 -18.15
C CYS A 381 -7.85 20.16 -18.50
N LEU A 382 -8.56 21.18 -18.04
CA LEU A 382 -9.95 21.47 -18.38
C LEU A 382 -10.12 22.95 -18.71
N ALA A 383 -10.62 23.26 -19.91
CA ALA A 383 -11.02 24.62 -20.25
C ALA A 383 -12.33 24.97 -19.53
N THR A 384 -12.33 26.04 -18.76
CA THR A 384 -13.47 26.50 -17.97
C THR A 384 -13.69 27.98 -18.21
N ARG A 385 -14.95 28.40 -18.26
CA ARG A 385 -15.29 29.83 -18.23
C ARG A 385 -15.43 30.26 -16.77
N ASP A 386 -15.11 31.52 -16.49
CA ASP A 386 -15.43 32.19 -15.23
C ASP A 386 -16.87 31.97 -14.76
#